data_AF-A0AAW2VKY7-F1
#
_entry.id   AF-A0AAW2VKY7-F1
#
_cell.length_a   1.000
_cell.length_b   1.000
_cell.length_c   1.000
_cell.angle_alpha   90.00
_cell.angle_beta   90.00
_cell.angle_gamma   90.00
#
_symmetry.space_group_name_H-M   'P 1'
#
loop_
_entity.id
_entity.type
_entity.pdbx_description
1 polymer ?
#
loop_
_entity_poly.entity_id
_entity_poly.type
_entity_poly.pdbx_seq_one_letter_code
_entity_poly.pdbx_strand_id
1 'polypeptide(L)'
;MGFLEVVSSMDWEQESYPQYEDFIVLPIFIIFFPTVRYFLDRFVFEKVGRRLIFGKEMQVVVNETEQRKKKIRKFKESAWKCLYFLSAEIFAVAVTYNEPWFTNTKYFWQGPGDQAWPDQKYNYEIIQVFDMEEHKVDGPIYYYVFNSLLFSLLVLHIYWWVLMFRMLVSQIKAGGQVSEDVRSDSEDEDLHED
;
A
#
# COMPACT_ATOMS: atom_id res chain seq x y z
N MET A 1 -19.56 23.10 19.56
CA MET A 1 -19.84 21.73 19.08
C MET A 1 -18.61 21.25 18.36
N GLY A 2 -17.97 20.21 18.88
CA GLY A 2 -16.59 19.85 18.54
C GLY A 2 -16.49 19.10 17.22
N PHE A 3 -15.34 19.19 16.55
CA PHE A 3 -15.04 18.42 15.33
C PHE A 3 -15.31 16.92 15.50
N LEU A 4 -15.06 16.36 16.68
CA LEU A 4 -15.33 14.95 17.00
C LEU A 4 -16.84 14.62 17.02
N GLU A 5 -17.68 15.57 17.42
CA GLU A 5 -19.13 15.42 17.45
C GLU A 5 -19.68 15.39 16.01
N VAL A 6 -19.15 16.26 15.14
CA VAL A 6 -19.46 16.30 13.70
C VAL A 6 -19.04 15.02 12.99
N VAL A 7 -17.82 14.53 13.24
CA VAL A 7 -17.31 13.28 12.63
C VAL A 7 -18.12 12.06 13.08
N SER A 8 -18.58 12.03 14.34
CA SER A 8 -19.41 10.95 14.85
C SER A 8 -20.86 10.97 14.36
N SER A 9 -21.37 12.16 13.99
CA SER A 9 -22.72 12.32 13.44
C SER A 9 -22.79 12.09 11.92
N MET A 10 -21.64 11.97 11.26
CA MET A 10 -21.58 11.78 9.81
C MET A 10 -21.91 10.33 9.49
N ASP A 11 -22.97 10.12 8.71
CA ASP A 11 -23.43 8.80 8.30
C ASP A 11 -22.56 8.29 7.16
N TRP A 12 -21.45 7.63 7.51
CA TRP A 12 -20.45 7.14 6.56
C TRP A 12 -20.98 6.04 5.63
N GLU A 13 -22.14 5.46 5.93
CA GLU A 13 -22.79 4.42 5.11
C GLU A 13 -23.81 4.98 4.11
N GLN A 14 -24.03 6.30 4.11
CA GLN A 14 -24.98 6.94 3.21
C GLN A 14 -24.39 7.10 1.79
N GLU A 15 -24.82 6.24 0.86
CA GLU A 15 -24.49 6.37 -0.56
C GLU A 15 -25.16 7.61 -1.17
N SER A 16 -24.36 8.52 -1.72
CA SER A 16 -24.83 9.71 -2.43
C SER A 16 -23.97 10.01 -3.67
N TYR A 17 -24.57 10.68 -4.65
CA TYR A 17 -23.85 11.10 -5.86
C TYR A 17 -22.82 12.18 -5.51
N PRO A 18 -21.64 12.20 -6.19
CA PRO A 18 -20.58 13.16 -5.89
C PRO A 18 -21.09 14.59 -6.04
N GLN A 19 -20.95 15.38 -4.96
CA GLN A 19 -21.36 16.77 -4.89
C GLN A 19 -20.15 17.70 -4.89
N TYR A 20 -20.36 18.98 -5.22
CA TYR A 20 -19.29 19.98 -5.17
C TYR A 20 -18.74 20.17 -3.74
N GLU A 21 -19.59 19.91 -2.74
CA GLU A 21 -19.24 19.98 -1.32
C GLU A 21 -18.20 18.93 -0.93
N ASP A 22 -18.17 17.77 -1.61
CA ASP A 22 -17.19 16.71 -1.36
C ASP A 22 -15.76 17.16 -1.69
N PHE A 23 -15.59 18.13 -2.59
CA PHE A 23 -14.26 18.67 -2.92
C PHE A 23 -13.70 19.62 -1.87
N ILE A 24 -14.48 20.03 -0.86
CA ILE A 24 -14.03 20.92 0.23
C ILE A 24 -12.92 20.24 1.05
N VAL A 25 -12.85 18.90 1.06
CA VAL A 25 -11.80 18.15 1.75
C VAL A 25 -10.44 18.20 1.04
N LEU A 26 -10.40 18.47 -0.27
CA LEU A 26 -9.15 18.48 -1.06
C LEU A 26 -8.08 19.46 -0.51
N PRO A 27 -8.38 20.75 -0.27
CA PRO A 27 -7.38 21.67 0.30
C PRO A 27 -6.88 21.22 1.68
N ILE A 28 -7.74 20.56 2.47
CA ILE A 28 -7.35 20.00 3.77
C ILE A 28 -6.32 18.89 3.55
N PHE A 29 -6.55 17.96 2.63
CA PHE A 29 -5.59 16.91 2.30
C PHE A 29 -4.27 17.45 1.74
N ILE A 30 -4.33 18.47 0.88
CA ILE A 30 -3.14 19.11 0.28
C ILE A 30 -2.22 19.69 1.36
N ILE A 31 -2.77 20.22 2.46
CA ILE A 31 -1.98 20.78 3.57
C ILE A 31 -1.60 19.68 4.58
N PHE A 32 -2.51 18.73 4.82
CA PHE A 32 -2.33 17.69 5.82
C PHE A 32 -1.15 16.77 5.50
N PHE A 33 -1.06 16.23 4.29
CA PHE A 33 0.01 15.31 3.88
C PHE A 33 1.43 15.87 4.03
N PRO A 34 1.78 17.07 3.50
CA PRO A 34 3.11 17.63 3.69
C PRO A 34 3.39 17.99 5.15
N THR A 35 2.37 18.41 5.91
CA THR A 35 2.52 18.70 7.35
C THR A 35 2.86 17.45 8.15
N VAL A 36 2.13 16.36 7.91
CA VAL A 36 2.38 15.06 8.54
C VAL A 36 3.74 14.51 8.14
N ARG A 37 4.10 14.59 6.85
CA ARG A 37 5.44 14.21 6.38
C ARG A 37 6.53 14.98 7.12
N TYR A 38 6.42 16.31 7.16
CA TYR A 38 7.39 17.18 7.83
C TYR A 38 7.52 16.83 9.32
N PHE A 39 6.39 16.63 10.01
CA PHE A 39 6.36 16.28 11.42
C PHE A 39 7.03 14.92 11.70
N LEU A 40 6.65 13.88 10.95
CA LEU A 40 7.22 12.55 11.10
C LEU A 40 8.71 12.53 10.77
N ASP A 41 9.11 13.23 9.71
CA ASP A 41 10.52 13.37 9.33
C ASP A 41 11.35 13.99 10.44
N ARG A 42 10.84 15.02 11.11
CA ARG A 42 11.58 15.79 12.11
C ARG A 42 11.59 15.15 13.49
N PHE A 43 10.44 14.65 13.93
CA PHE A 43 10.24 14.18 15.31
C PHE A 43 10.44 12.67 15.47
N VAL A 44 10.04 11.88 14.48
CA VAL A 44 10.09 10.41 14.56
C VAL A 44 11.30 9.89 13.82
N PHE A 45 11.36 10.02 12.50
CA PHE A 45 12.39 9.38 11.70
C PHE A 45 13.79 9.93 11.96
N GLU A 46 13.95 11.23 12.24
CA GLU A 46 15.25 11.78 12.59
C GLU A 46 15.77 11.28 13.94
N LYS A 47 14.91 11.18 14.95
CA LYS A 47 15.28 10.70 16.29
C LYS A 47 15.52 9.19 16.29
N VAL A 48 14.60 8.44 15.68
CA VAL A 48 14.68 6.98 15.54
C VAL A 48 15.88 6.60 14.68
N GLY A 49 16.05 7.23 13.51
CA GLY A 49 17.18 6.98 12.62
C GLY A 49 18.52 7.30 13.28
N ARG A 50 18.64 8.44 13.98
CA ARG A 50 19.88 8.73 14.74
C ARG A 50 20.15 7.73 15.85
N ARG A 51 19.12 7.31 16.58
CA ARG A 51 19.26 6.33 17.67
C ARG A 51 19.61 4.92 17.17
N LEU A 52 19.02 4.49 16.05
CA LEU A 52 19.16 3.14 15.52
C LEU A 52 20.40 2.97 14.65
N ILE A 53 20.77 3.98 13.85
CA ILE A 53 21.90 3.91 12.90
C ILE A 53 23.20 4.35 13.56
N PHE A 54 23.16 5.37 14.43
CA PHE A 54 24.32 5.92 15.13
C PHE A 54 24.17 5.67 16.63
N GLY A 55 24.28 4.39 17.02
CA GLY A 55 24.59 4.06 18.40
C GLY A 55 25.83 4.84 18.85
N LYS A 56 25.85 5.25 20.13
CA LYS A 56 26.74 6.25 20.77
C LYS A 56 28.23 6.20 20.35
N GLU A 57 28.53 6.60 19.13
CA GLU A 57 29.88 6.67 18.58
C GLU A 57 30.24 8.14 18.36
N MET A 58 31.19 8.57 19.17
CA MET A 58 31.74 9.90 19.26
C MET A 58 32.80 10.10 18.17
N GLN A 59 32.69 11.23 17.48
CA GLN A 59 33.66 11.87 16.56
C GLN A 59 33.91 11.23 15.18
N VAL A 60 34.33 11.92 14.13
CA VAL A 60 34.05 13.24 13.47
C VAL A 60 34.98 13.24 12.26
N VAL A 61 34.46 13.30 11.02
CA VAL A 61 35.15 13.86 9.84
C VAL A 61 34.06 14.43 8.92
N VAL A 62 34.24 15.63 8.38
CA VAL A 62 33.23 16.33 7.55
C VAL A 62 32.71 15.44 6.39
N ASN A 63 33.58 14.62 5.81
CA ASN A 63 33.19 13.66 4.77
C ASN A 63 32.28 12.53 5.30
N GLU A 64 32.54 12.02 6.51
CA GLU A 64 31.61 11.12 7.18
C GLU A 64 30.30 11.81 7.50
N THR A 65 30.29 13.09 7.87
CA THR A 65 29.02 13.78 8.19
C THR A 65 28.08 13.86 6.99
N GLU A 66 28.61 14.06 5.78
CA GLU A 66 27.81 14.03 4.56
C GLU A 66 27.35 12.61 4.21
N GLN A 67 28.19 11.60 4.38
CA GLN A 67 27.77 10.20 4.23
C GLN A 67 26.70 9.81 5.27
N ARG A 68 26.84 10.24 6.52
CA ARG A 68 25.87 10.02 7.61
C ARG A 68 24.54 10.70 7.30
N LYS A 69 24.55 11.95 6.81
CA LYS A 69 23.34 12.64 6.34
C LYS A 69 22.68 11.90 5.18
N LYS A 70 23.46 11.41 4.21
CA LYS A 70 22.94 10.58 3.10
C LYS A 70 22.29 9.29 3.61
N LYS A 71 22.90 8.59 4.57
CA LYS A 71 22.35 7.38 5.22
C LYS A 71 21.02 7.68 5.93
N ILE A 72 20.96 8.74 6.73
CA ILE A 72 19.73 9.19 7.39
C ILE A 72 18.66 9.54 6.37
N ARG A 73 19.00 10.27 5.31
CA ARG A 73 18.04 10.64 4.26
C ARG A 73 17.47 9.40 3.58
N LYS A 74 18.31 8.42 3.21
CA LYS A 74 17.85 7.14 2.63
C LYS A 74 16.93 6.39 3.60
N PHE A 75 17.30 6.32 4.88
CA PHE A 75 16.45 5.72 5.92
C PHE A 75 15.10 6.43 6.05
N LYS A 76 15.08 7.78 6.08
CA LYS A 76 13.85 8.57 6.14
C LYS A 76 12.95 8.30 4.93
N GLU A 77 13.51 8.25 3.73
CA GLU A 77 12.74 7.93 2.52
C GLU A 77 12.17 6.50 2.56
N SER A 78 12.96 5.51 2.98
CA SER A 78 12.47 4.12 3.14
C SER A 78 11.40 4.00 4.24
N ALA A 79 11.59 4.68 5.37
CA ALA A 79 10.66 4.68 6.49
C ALA A 79 9.34 5.35 6.15
N TRP A 80 9.38 6.49 5.44
CA TRP A 80 8.17 7.15 4.94
C TRP A 80 7.41 6.26 3.96
N LYS A 81 8.10 5.63 2.99
CA LYS A 81 7.46 4.70 2.05
C LYS A 81 6.79 3.54 2.79
N CYS A 82 7.51 2.93 3.74
CA CYS A 82 6.96 1.84 4.57
C CYS A 82 5.71 2.29 5.34
N LEU A 83 5.75 3.46 5.99
CA LEU A 83 4.63 3.99 6.74
C LEU A 83 3.42 4.31 5.83
N TYR A 84 3.66 4.91 4.66
CA TYR A 84 2.61 5.20 3.69
C TYR A 84 1.92 3.92 3.23
N PHE A 85 2.69 2.91 2.82
CA PHE A 85 2.12 1.61 2.43
C PHE A 85 1.35 0.96 3.57
N LEU A 86 1.91 0.92 4.79
CA LEU A 86 1.20 0.37 5.95
C LEU A 86 -0.11 1.09 6.25
N SER A 87 -0.12 2.43 6.15
CA SER A 87 -1.34 3.21 6.36
C SER A 87 -2.40 2.93 5.31
N ALA A 88 -2.00 2.77 4.04
CA ALA A 88 -2.91 2.44 2.95
C ALA A 88 -3.50 1.03 3.11
N GLU A 89 -2.69 0.05 3.52
CA GLU A 89 -3.15 -1.31 3.79
C GLU A 89 -4.12 -1.36 4.98
N ILE A 90 -3.82 -0.67 6.09
CA ILE A 90 -4.72 -0.57 7.24
C ILE A 90 -6.04 0.10 6.84
N PHE A 91 -5.98 1.17 6.03
CA PHE A 91 -7.17 1.85 5.53
C PHE A 91 -8.00 0.96 4.60
N ALA A 92 -7.37 0.24 3.67
CA ALA A 92 -8.04 -0.70 2.80
C ALA A 92 -8.74 -1.80 3.61
N VAL A 93 -8.06 -2.38 4.61
CA VAL A 93 -8.67 -3.35 5.52
C VAL A 93 -9.82 -2.72 6.31
N ALA A 94 -9.66 -1.50 6.83
CA ALA A 94 -10.71 -0.84 7.61
C ALA A 94 -11.98 -0.57 6.78
N VAL A 95 -11.84 -0.09 5.54
CA VAL A 95 -12.96 0.17 4.62
C VAL A 95 -13.64 -1.13 4.20
N THR A 96 -12.86 -2.19 3.98
CA THR A 96 -13.40 -3.48 3.52
C THR A 96 -13.88 -4.38 4.65
N TYR A 97 -13.53 -4.10 5.91
CA TYR A 97 -13.80 -4.99 7.04
C TYR A 97 -15.30 -5.25 7.26
N ASN A 98 -16.12 -4.22 7.09
CA ASN A 98 -17.57 -4.30 7.32
C ASN A 98 -18.33 -4.94 6.15
N GLU A 99 -17.66 -5.17 5.03
CA GLU A 99 -18.30 -5.68 3.84
C GLU A 99 -18.53 -7.20 3.93
N PRO A 100 -19.74 -7.70 3.61
CA PRO A 100 -20.07 -9.12 3.75
C PRO A 100 -19.19 -10.02 2.87
N TRP A 101 -18.74 -9.49 1.72
CA TRP A 101 -17.86 -10.18 0.78
C TRP A 101 -16.39 -10.28 1.25
N PHE A 102 -15.96 -9.47 2.21
CA PHE A 102 -14.60 -9.54 2.77
C PHE A 102 -14.40 -10.80 3.61
N THR A 103 -15.42 -11.20 4.38
CA THR A 103 -15.36 -12.40 5.24
C THR A 103 -15.75 -13.66 4.47
N ASN A 104 -16.71 -13.54 3.54
CA ASN A 104 -17.23 -14.65 2.77
C ASN A 104 -17.14 -14.30 1.29
N THR A 105 -16.10 -14.81 0.62
CA THR A 105 -15.89 -14.64 -0.83
C THR A 105 -17.07 -15.10 -1.67
N LYS A 106 -17.98 -15.94 -1.13
CA LYS A 106 -19.24 -16.32 -1.78
C LYS A 106 -20.13 -15.11 -2.13
N TYR A 107 -20.18 -14.08 -1.29
CA TYR A 107 -21.01 -12.89 -1.55
C TYR A 107 -20.46 -12.01 -2.67
N PHE A 108 -19.15 -12.08 -2.95
CA PHE A 108 -18.55 -11.39 -4.10
C PHE A 108 -19.16 -11.87 -5.44
N TRP A 109 -19.60 -13.13 -5.48
CA TRP A 109 -20.15 -13.77 -6.67
C TRP A 109 -21.68 -13.93 -6.61
N GLN A 110 -22.34 -13.27 -5.65
CA GLN A 110 -23.79 -13.24 -5.55
C GLN A 110 -24.32 -12.04 -6.35
N GLY A 111 -25.03 -12.32 -7.43
CA GLY A 111 -25.72 -11.31 -8.22
C GLY A 111 -27.03 -10.83 -7.55
N PRO A 112 -27.74 -9.88 -8.17
CA PRO A 112 -29.04 -9.41 -7.67
C PRO A 112 -30.00 -10.58 -7.39
N GLY A 113 -30.65 -10.57 -6.21
CA GLY A 113 -31.68 -11.57 -5.85
C GLY A 113 -31.15 -12.89 -5.28
N ASP A 114 -30.13 -12.84 -4.42
CA ASP A 114 -29.49 -14.00 -3.79
C ASP A 114 -28.88 -15.04 -4.74
N GLN A 115 -28.77 -14.71 -6.03
CA GLN A 115 -28.41 -15.65 -7.08
C GLN A 115 -26.89 -15.79 -7.19
N ALA A 116 -26.36 -16.94 -6.76
CA ALA A 116 -24.94 -17.24 -6.86
C ALA A 116 -24.57 -17.76 -8.26
N TRP A 117 -23.40 -17.36 -8.75
CA TRP A 117 -22.76 -17.97 -9.92
C TRP A 117 -22.73 -19.52 -9.78
N PRO A 118 -23.07 -20.35 -10.79
CA PRO A 118 -23.27 -20.08 -12.23
C PRO A 118 -24.69 -19.66 -12.64
N ASP A 119 -25.67 -19.72 -11.75
CA ASP A 119 -27.08 -19.65 -12.14
C ASP A 119 -27.62 -18.22 -12.30
N GLN A 120 -26.76 -17.18 -12.43
CA GLN A 120 -27.19 -15.79 -12.59
C GLN A 120 -28.13 -15.62 -13.79
N LYS A 121 -29.42 -15.35 -13.53
CA LYS A 121 -30.38 -14.93 -14.58
C LYS A 121 -30.15 -13.45 -14.87
N TYR A 122 -29.46 -13.17 -15.95
CA TYR A 122 -29.48 -11.84 -16.56
C TYR A 122 -30.87 -11.57 -17.15
N ASN A 123 -31.27 -10.29 -17.25
CA ASN A 123 -32.55 -9.90 -17.84
C ASN A 123 -32.73 -10.60 -19.20
N TYR A 124 -33.91 -11.19 -19.42
CA TYR A 124 -34.24 -12.02 -20.58
C TYR A 124 -33.96 -11.33 -21.94
N GLU A 125 -33.95 -9.99 -21.94
CA GLU A 125 -33.66 -9.14 -23.11
C GLU A 125 -32.20 -9.25 -23.59
N ILE A 126 -31.24 -9.45 -22.68
CA ILE A 126 -29.81 -9.52 -23.03
C ILE A 126 -29.45 -10.91 -23.56
N ILE A 127 -30.15 -11.96 -23.09
CA ILE A 127 -30.02 -13.36 -23.56
C ILE A 127 -30.45 -13.52 -25.01
N GLN A 128 -31.38 -12.70 -25.48
CA GLN A 128 -31.87 -12.79 -26.85
C GLN A 128 -30.95 -12.09 -27.85
N VAL A 129 -30.18 -11.09 -27.40
CA VAL A 129 -29.21 -10.35 -28.23
C VAL A 129 -27.85 -11.05 -28.27
N PHE A 130 -27.44 -11.63 -27.14
CA PHE A 130 -26.26 -12.46 -27.02
C PHE A 130 -26.72 -13.91 -26.94
N ASP A 131 -26.66 -14.63 -28.06
CA ASP A 131 -27.00 -16.06 -28.20
C ASP A 131 -26.07 -16.94 -27.33
N MET A 132 -26.26 -16.87 -26.00
CA MET A 132 -25.37 -17.41 -24.96
C MET A 132 -25.85 -18.78 -24.47
N GLU A 133 -26.53 -19.56 -25.31
CA GLU A 133 -26.84 -20.96 -24.99
C GLU A 133 -25.59 -21.86 -25.07
N GLU A 134 -24.55 -21.49 -25.82
CA GLU A 134 -23.38 -22.33 -26.08
C GLU A 134 -22.28 -22.24 -24.99
N HIS A 135 -22.26 -21.18 -24.18
CA HIS A 135 -21.12 -20.85 -23.27
C HIS A 135 -21.39 -21.04 -21.77
N LYS A 136 -22.15 -22.08 -21.38
CA LYS A 136 -22.35 -22.42 -19.94
C LYS A 136 -21.07 -22.92 -19.24
N VAL A 137 -20.05 -23.31 -20.02
CA VAL A 137 -18.80 -23.92 -19.52
C VAL A 137 -17.69 -22.88 -19.27
N ASP A 138 -17.84 -21.64 -19.75
CA ASP A 138 -16.75 -20.64 -19.68
C ASP A 138 -16.74 -19.83 -18.39
N GLY A 139 -17.89 -19.64 -17.74
CA GLY A 139 -17.97 -18.91 -16.48
C GLY A 139 -17.09 -19.45 -15.34
N PRO A 140 -17.01 -20.77 -15.06
CA PRO A 140 -16.15 -21.27 -13.99
C PRO A 140 -14.68 -21.07 -14.33
N ILE A 141 -14.32 -21.16 -15.61
CA ILE A 141 -12.95 -20.93 -16.08
C ILE A 141 -12.53 -19.49 -15.78
N TYR A 142 -13.35 -18.49 -16.12
CA TYR A 142 -13.07 -17.09 -15.79
C TYR A 142 -12.95 -16.84 -14.29
N TYR A 143 -13.80 -17.48 -13.48
CA TYR A 143 -13.70 -17.41 -12.01
C TYR A 143 -12.33 -17.85 -11.51
N TYR A 144 -11.86 -19.05 -11.91
CA TYR A 144 -10.57 -19.56 -11.43
C TYR A 144 -9.39 -18.76 -11.97
N VAL A 145 -9.45 -18.32 -13.23
CA VAL A 145 -8.43 -17.45 -13.82
C VAL A 145 -8.35 -16.12 -13.07
N PHE A 146 -9.47 -15.46 -12.83
CA PHE A 146 -9.50 -14.17 -12.13
C PHE A 146 -9.08 -14.31 -10.66
N ASN A 147 -9.55 -15.33 -9.92
CA ASN A 147 -9.13 -15.56 -8.55
C ASN A 147 -7.64 -15.90 -8.45
N SER A 148 -7.09 -16.68 -9.39
CA SER A 148 -5.65 -16.96 -9.42
C SER A 148 -4.82 -15.70 -9.71
N LEU A 149 -5.32 -14.80 -10.57
CA LEU A 149 -4.71 -13.50 -10.82
C LEU A 149 -4.71 -12.62 -9.56
N LEU A 150 -5.85 -12.53 -8.87
CA LEU A 150 -5.97 -11.80 -7.61
C LEU A 150 -5.02 -12.36 -6.53
N PHE A 151 -4.96 -13.68 -6.39
CA PHE A 151 -4.03 -14.31 -5.44
C PHE A 151 -2.57 -14.03 -5.79
N SER A 152 -2.22 -14.09 -7.09
CA SER A 152 -0.86 -13.77 -7.55
C SER A 152 -0.50 -12.31 -7.26
N LEU A 153 -1.45 -11.39 -7.46
CA LEU A 153 -1.29 -9.97 -7.14
C LEU A 153 -1.13 -9.75 -5.63
N LEU A 154 -1.88 -10.48 -4.80
CA LEU A 154 -1.73 -10.44 -3.34
C LEU A 154 -0.35 -10.95 -2.91
N VAL A 155 0.10 -12.08 -3.45
CA VAL A 155 1.45 -12.62 -3.17
C VAL A 155 2.52 -11.63 -3.56
N LEU A 156 2.36 -10.97 -4.72
CA LEU A 156 3.25 -9.92 -5.16
C LEU A 156 3.27 -8.75 -4.17
N HIS A 157 2.11 -8.28 -3.70
CA HIS A 157 2.02 -7.25 -2.66
C HIS A 157 2.76 -7.63 -1.37
N ILE A 158 2.56 -8.86 -0.88
CA ILE A 158 3.27 -9.39 0.30
C ILE A 158 4.78 -9.42 0.05
N TYR A 159 5.21 -9.84 -1.15
CA TYR A 159 6.62 -9.86 -1.53
C TYR A 159 7.24 -8.46 -1.51
N TRP A 160 6.60 -7.46 -2.12
CA TRP A 160 7.08 -6.07 -2.07
C TRP A 160 7.14 -5.53 -0.65
N TRP A 161 6.15 -5.86 0.18
CA TRP A 161 6.14 -5.46 1.58
C TRP A 161 7.34 -6.05 2.35
N VAL A 162 7.59 -7.36 2.19
CA VAL A 162 8.75 -8.04 2.77
C VAL A 162 10.06 -7.42 2.26
N LEU A 163 10.17 -7.10 0.98
CA LEU A 163 11.35 -6.47 0.40
C LEU A 163 11.61 -5.08 1.03
N MET A 164 10.58 -4.24 1.10
CA MET A 164 10.66 -2.90 1.69
C MET A 164 11.03 -2.96 3.18
N PHE A 165 10.41 -3.87 3.93
CA PHE A 165 10.72 -4.07 5.34
C PHE A 165 12.14 -4.60 5.55
N ARG A 166 12.56 -5.58 4.74
CA ARG A 166 13.93 -6.12 4.77
C ARG A 166 14.97 -5.06 4.46
N MET A 167 14.73 -4.18 3.49
CA MET A 167 15.59 -3.05 3.18
C MET A 167 15.71 -2.10 4.37
N LEU A 168 14.60 -1.76 5.03
CA LEU A 168 14.59 -0.90 6.22
C LEU A 168 15.36 -1.52 7.40
N VAL A 169 15.16 -2.82 7.65
CA VAL A 169 15.86 -3.54 8.74
C VAL A 169 17.34 -3.70 8.43
N SER A 170 17.72 -3.95 7.17
CA SER A 170 19.13 -4.03 6.76
C SER A 170 19.85 -2.70 7.03
N GLN A 171 19.22 -1.57 6.68
CA GLN A 171 19.74 -0.23 6.96
C GLN A 171 19.94 0.04 8.46
N ILE A 172 19.10 -0.53 9.32
CA ILE A 172 19.21 -0.42 10.78
C ILE A 172 20.32 -1.34 11.34
N LYS A 173 20.33 -2.62 10.95
CA LYS A 173 21.26 -3.62 11.50
C LYS A 173 22.71 -3.38 11.11
N ALA A 174 22.96 -2.87 9.91
CA ALA A 174 24.30 -2.61 9.43
C ALA A 174 24.88 -1.26 9.90
N GLY A 175 24.26 -0.58 10.89
CA GLY A 175 24.69 0.76 11.30
C GLY A 175 24.70 1.77 10.14
N GLY A 176 23.86 1.54 9.13
CA GLY A 176 23.84 2.30 7.89
C GLY A 176 25.02 2.04 6.93
N GLN A 177 25.86 1.02 7.12
CA GLN A 177 26.57 0.45 5.96
C GLN A 177 25.51 -0.20 5.08
N VAL A 178 25.20 0.45 3.97
CA VAL A 178 24.40 -0.16 2.92
C VAL A 178 25.23 -1.34 2.45
N SER A 179 24.84 -2.56 2.81
CA SER A 179 25.28 -3.74 2.07
C SER A 179 24.95 -3.44 0.61
N GLU A 180 25.97 -3.46 -0.25
CA GLU A 180 25.78 -3.35 -1.70
C GLU A 180 24.54 -4.14 -2.09
N ASP A 181 23.63 -3.44 -2.78
CA ASP A 181 22.40 -4.06 -3.23
C ASP A 181 22.80 -5.35 -3.96
N VAL A 182 22.22 -6.49 -3.57
CA VAL A 182 22.27 -7.77 -4.33
C VAL A 182 21.72 -7.60 -5.77
N ARG A 183 21.33 -6.38 -6.15
CA ARG A 183 20.83 -5.98 -7.46
C ARG A 183 21.88 -5.21 -8.30
N SER A 184 23.12 -5.04 -7.82
CA SER A 184 24.19 -4.34 -8.55
C SER A 184 25.56 -5.05 -8.44
N ASP A 185 25.57 -6.39 -8.43
CA ASP A 185 26.81 -7.18 -8.32
C ASP A 185 27.34 -7.65 -9.69
N SER A 186 27.45 -6.75 -10.69
CA SER A 186 28.01 -7.17 -11.99
C SER A 186 28.71 -6.11 -12.85
N GLU A 187 29.14 -4.95 -12.35
CA GLU A 187 29.73 -3.92 -13.23
C GLU A 187 30.99 -3.19 -12.70
N ASP A 188 31.76 -3.74 -11.75
CA ASP A 188 33.02 -3.08 -11.30
C ASP A 188 34.19 -4.07 -11.01
N GLU A 189 34.35 -5.11 -11.82
CA GLU A 189 35.64 -5.80 -11.99
C GLU A 189 36.08 -5.59 -13.44
N ASP A 190 37.05 -4.69 -13.70
CA ASP A 190 37.98 -4.67 -14.87
C ASP A 190 38.54 -3.26 -15.21
N LEU A 191 38.82 -2.38 -14.24
CA LEU A 191 39.57 -1.15 -14.52
C LEU A 191 40.64 -0.85 -13.47
N HIS A 192 41.61 -1.75 -13.33
CA HIS A 192 42.94 -1.42 -12.82
C HIS A 192 44.00 -2.38 -13.38
N GLU A 193 44.34 -2.22 -14.66
CA GLU A 193 45.69 -2.49 -15.18
C GLU A 193 46.15 -1.25 -15.95
N ASP A 194 47.03 -0.47 -15.29
CA ASP A 194 48.18 0.30 -15.80
C ASP A 194 48.55 1.47 -14.88
#